data_AF-A0A6F9ZHY1-F1
#
_entry.id   AF-A0A6F9ZHY1-F1
#
_cell.length_a   1.000
_cell.length_b   1.000
_cell.length_c   1.000
_cell.angle_alpha   90.00
_cell.angle_beta   90.00
_cell.angle_gamma   90.00
#
_symmetry.space_group_name_H-M   'P 1'
#
loop_
_entity.id
_entity.type
_entity.pdbx_description
1 polymer ?
#
loop_
_entity_poly.entity_id
_entity_poly.type
_entity_poly.pdbx_seq_one_letter_code
_entity_poly.pdbx_strand_id
1 'polypeptide(L)'
;MNYRLILTFLLCNYFLIACDNNNTYQTTIKTMEDGTKIFVKEDSLLTIYDWKYEIKDRKEPLKESPKDSIETYKSNDISSVWYMAQFNEENKNYGIIKNGRYYIRIEDYIIEIPCRSNEIPVPYIPTPSSIGLKNPTNKKIRGYSFIPAYNIGGKYIAHTYLWYVGYDSNGKFIGKYYPCKPEELKWYYSLLKI
;
A
#
# COMPACT_ATOMS: atom_id res chain seq x y z
N MET A 1 60.59 29.68 27.59
CA MET A 1 59.37 30.10 28.33
C MET A 1 58.30 30.38 27.28
N ASN A 2 57.41 29.41 27.06
CA ASN A 2 56.01 29.40 27.54
C ASN A 2 55.18 30.41 26.72
N TYR A 3 54.21 30.03 25.89
CA TYR A 3 53.12 29.06 26.07
C TYR A 3 52.76 28.47 24.67
N ARG A 4 52.91 27.18 24.36
CA ARG A 4 51.96 26.08 24.70
C ARG A 4 50.60 26.59 25.15
N LEU A 5 49.74 27.05 24.23
CA LEU A 5 48.28 27.11 24.47
C LEU A 5 47.40 27.53 23.27
N ILE A 6 47.80 27.31 22.01
CA ILE A 6 46.85 27.46 20.88
C ILE A 6 47.10 26.35 19.86
N LEU A 7 47.07 25.10 20.30
CA LEU A 7 47.03 23.94 19.40
C LEU A 7 46.23 22.78 20.01
N THR A 8 45.18 23.13 20.76
CA THR A 8 44.29 22.17 21.43
C THR A 8 42.83 22.53 21.19
N PHE A 9 42.48 22.90 19.94
CA PHE A 9 41.09 23.18 19.56
C PHE A 9 40.69 22.59 18.19
N LEU A 10 41.43 21.57 17.73
CA LEU A 10 41.25 21.00 16.38
C LEU A 10 41.19 19.46 16.36
N LEU A 11 40.81 18.84 17.48
CA LEU A 11 40.75 17.37 17.61
C LEU A 11 39.53 16.85 18.41
N CYS A 12 38.37 17.53 18.34
CA CYS A 12 37.15 17.08 19.02
C CYS A 12 35.88 17.26 18.18
N ASN A 13 35.91 16.86 16.89
CA ASN A 13 34.67 16.76 16.08
C ASN A 13 34.59 15.46 15.26
N TYR A 14 35.36 14.45 15.62
CA TYR A 14 35.08 13.07 15.21
C TYR A 14 34.46 12.35 16.40
N PHE A 15 33.40 11.59 16.15
CA PHE A 15 32.56 10.86 17.13
C PHE A 15 31.36 11.62 17.69
N LEU A 16 30.52 12.13 16.77
CA LEU A 16 29.09 11.94 16.92
C LEU A 16 28.58 11.10 15.74
N ILE A 17 28.98 9.82 15.71
CA ILE A 17 28.15 8.81 15.08
C ILE A 17 26.98 8.66 16.05
N ALA A 18 25.94 9.47 15.84
CA ALA A 18 24.63 9.14 16.36
C ALA A 18 24.27 7.80 15.71
N CYS A 19 24.31 6.72 16.50
CA CYS A 19 23.56 5.52 16.21
C CYS A 19 22.09 5.93 16.21
N ASP A 20 21.61 6.39 15.06
CA ASP A 20 20.20 6.65 14.89
C ASP A 20 19.54 5.27 14.78
N ASN A 21 18.91 4.85 15.87
CA ASN A 21 18.12 3.63 15.99
C ASN A 21 16.79 3.80 15.24
N ASN A 22 16.84 4.37 14.04
CA ASN A 22 15.73 4.50 13.14
C ASN A 22 15.84 3.36 12.13
N ASN A 23 14.80 2.53 12.05
CA ASN A 23 14.57 1.63 10.91
C ASN A 23 14.28 2.49 9.66
N THR A 24 15.23 3.32 9.26
CA THR A 24 15.17 4.13 8.06
C THR A 24 15.46 3.18 6.91
N TYR A 25 14.40 2.76 6.22
CA TYR A 25 14.56 1.99 5.00
C TYR A 25 15.56 2.71 4.10
N GLN A 26 16.61 2.01 3.67
CA GLN A 26 17.55 2.58 2.71
C GLN A 26 16.78 2.85 1.41
N THR A 27 16.87 4.09 0.92
CA THR A 27 16.20 4.52 -0.31
C THR A 27 17.22 5.14 -1.25
N THR A 28 17.08 4.85 -2.54
CA THR A 28 17.86 5.46 -3.62
C THR A 28 17.00 6.45 -4.38
N ILE A 29 17.60 7.57 -4.80
CA ILE A 29 16.95 8.50 -5.72
C ILE A 29 17.18 8.02 -7.14
N LYS A 30 16.09 7.88 -7.91
CA LYS A 30 16.15 7.62 -9.35
C LYS A 30 15.49 8.74 -10.13
N THR A 31 16.13 9.16 -11.21
CA THR A 31 15.57 10.10 -12.18
C THR A 31 14.92 9.31 -13.30
N MET A 32 13.64 9.60 -13.57
CA MET A 32 12.85 9.00 -14.64
C MET A 32 13.12 9.70 -15.98
N GLU A 33 12.60 9.15 -17.08
CA GLU A 33 12.81 9.69 -18.43
C GLU A 33 12.21 11.10 -18.59
N ASP A 34 11.08 11.37 -17.90
CA ASP A 34 10.43 12.67 -17.86
C ASP A 34 11.12 13.70 -16.92
N GLY A 35 12.25 13.33 -16.31
CA GLY A 35 13.00 14.15 -15.35
C GLY A 35 12.49 14.08 -13.90
N THR A 36 11.40 13.35 -13.63
CA THR A 36 10.86 13.16 -12.27
C THR A 36 11.85 12.39 -11.40
N LYS A 37 12.03 12.81 -10.14
CA LYS A 37 12.84 12.10 -9.16
C LYS A 37 11.95 11.32 -8.21
N ILE A 38 12.22 10.02 -8.05
CA ILE A 38 11.51 9.13 -7.12
C ILE A 38 12.47 8.52 -6.09
N PHE A 39 11.97 8.26 -4.88
CA PHE A 39 12.71 7.62 -3.79
C PHE A 39 12.35 6.13 -3.74
N VAL A 40 13.25 5.28 -4.21
CA VAL A 40 13.01 3.84 -4.31
C VAL A 40 13.63 3.10 -3.15
N LYS A 41 12.84 2.32 -2.42
CA LYS A 41 13.31 1.45 -1.35
C LYS A 41 14.29 0.41 -1.90
N GLU A 42 15.48 0.31 -1.29
CA GLU A 42 16.49 -0.69 -1.63
C GLU A 42 15.98 -2.11 -1.30
N ASP A 43 16.47 -3.11 -2.06
CA ASP A 43 16.10 -4.53 -1.96
C ASP A 43 14.59 -4.85 -2.00
N SER A 44 13.79 -3.91 -2.52
CA SER A 44 12.34 -3.97 -2.44
C SER A 44 11.67 -4.81 -3.53
N LEU A 45 12.36 -5.77 -4.16
CA LEU A 45 11.80 -6.50 -5.29
C LEU A 45 10.55 -7.30 -4.89
N LEU A 46 9.39 -6.71 -5.13
CA LEU A 46 8.09 -7.35 -4.96
C LEU A 46 7.83 -8.19 -6.20
N THR A 47 8.12 -9.49 -6.14
CA THR A 47 7.71 -10.40 -7.22
C THR A 47 6.22 -10.68 -7.13
N ILE A 48 5.49 -10.55 -8.22
CA ILE A 48 4.03 -10.68 -8.26
C ILE A 48 3.73 -11.91 -9.10
N TYR A 49 3.32 -13.01 -8.45
CA TYR A 49 2.94 -14.25 -9.14
C TYR A 49 1.52 -14.13 -9.70
N ASP A 50 1.15 -15.04 -10.62
CA ASP A 50 -0.24 -15.27 -11.02
C ASP A 50 -1.11 -15.70 -9.85
N TRP A 51 -2.36 -15.28 -9.87
CA TRP A 51 -3.29 -15.39 -8.77
C TRP A 51 -4.31 -16.47 -9.07
N LYS A 52 -4.02 -17.68 -8.59
CA LYS A 52 -5.11 -18.56 -8.20
C LYS A 52 -5.80 -17.91 -7.01
N TYR A 53 -6.98 -17.35 -7.28
CA TYR A 53 -7.88 -16.72 -6.33
C TYR A 53 -8.06 -17.57 -5.07
N GLU A 54 -7.41 -17.17 -3.99
CA GLU A 54 -7.87 -17.50 -2.65
C GLU A 54 -8.47 -16.21 -2.09
N ILE A 55 -9.69 -15.90 -2.53
CA ILE A 55 -10.52 -14.95 -1.78
C ILE A 55 -10.76 -15.63 -0.44
N LYS A 56 -9.93 -15.32 0.56
CA LYS A 56 -10.16 -15.77 1.94
C LYS A 56 -11.41 -15.14 2.53
N ASP A 57 -11.87 -14.04 1.95
CA ASP A 57 -13.15 -13.42 2.26
C ASP A 57 -14.29 -14.07 1.46
N ARG A 58 -15.53 -13.90 1.94
CA ARG A 58 -16.69 -14.57 1.36
C ARG A 58 -17.00 -13.99 -0.03
N LYS A 59 -17.42 -14.82 -0.98
CA LYS A 59 -17.98 -14.34 -2.26
C LYS A 59 -19.39 -13.77 -2.11
N GLU A 60 -20.11 -14.23 -1.10
CA GLU A 60 -21.52 -13.92 -0.86
C GLU A 60 -21.70 -13.27 0.52
N PRO A 61 -22.71 -12.40 0.69
CA PRO A 61 -23.07 -11.83 1.98
C PRO A 61 -23.60 -12.88 2.96
N LEU A 62 -23.71 -12.52 4.24
CA LEU A 62 -24.40 -13.35 5.23
C LEU A 62 -25.91 -13.37 4.93
N LYS A 63 -26.49 -14.57 4.83
CA LYS A 63 -27.90 -14.77 4.42
C LYS A 63 -28.91 -14.02 5.29
N GLU A 64 -28.59 -13.80 6.56
CA GLU A 64 -29.51 -13.24 7.56
C GLU A 64 -29.22 -11.76 7.90
N SER A 65 -28.25 -11.14 7.21
CA SER A 65 -27.82 -9.77 7.50
C SER A 65 -28.22 -8.80 6.38
N PRO A 66 -28.56 -7.54 6.70
CA PRO A 66 -28.70 -6.49 5.70
C PRO A 66 -27.43 -6.38 4.85
N LYS A 67 -27.63 -6.32 3.53
CA LYS A 67 -26.57 -6.06 2.57
C LYS A 67 -26.42 -4.56 2.42
N ASP A 68 -25.18 -4.09 2.45
CA ASP A 68 -24.89 -2.71 2.10
C ASP A 68 -23.60 -2.68 1.27
N SER A 69 -23.46 -1.60 0.52
CA SER A 69 -22.29 -1.32 -0.29
C SER A 69 -22.03 0.17 -0.30
N ILE A 70 -20.78 0.56 -0.11
CA ILE A 70 -20.39 1.95 -0.24
C ILE A 70 -19.49 2.11 -1.47
N GLU A 71 -19.85 3.04 -2.36
CA GLU A 71 -19.11 3.39 -3.57
C GLU A 71 -18.43 4.77 -3.40
N THR A 72 -17.61 4.88 -2.36
CA THR A 72 -16.72 6.04 -2.17
C THR A 72 -15.36 5.57 -1.68
N TYR A 73 -14.37 6.46 -1.68
CA TYR A 73 -13.09 6.24 -1.05
C TYR A 73 -12.58 7.54 -0.43
N LYS A 74 -11.73 7.43 0.58
CA LYS A 74 -10.82 8.49 1.01
C LYS A 74 -9.40 7.96 0.86
N SER A 75 -8.52 8.68 0.18
CA SER A 75 -7.09 8.37 0.23
C SER A 75 -6.57 8.78 1.60
N ASN A 76 -5.99 7.84 2.35
CA ASN A 76 -5.51 8.12 3.70
C ASN A 76 -4.05 8.55 3.67
N ASP A 77 -3.20 7.75 3.02
CA ASP A 77 -1.76 7.98 2.92
C ASP A 77 -1.22 7.53 1.57
N ILE A 78 -0.68 8.49 0.82
CA ILE A 78 0.07 8.23 -0.41
C ILE A 78 1.55 8.27 -0.05
N SER A 79 2.18 7.09 0.07
CA SER A 79 3.60 7.01 0.42
C SER A 79 4.48 7.69 -0.62
N SER A 80 5.44 8.52 -0.20
CA SER A 80 6.46 9.05 -1.13
C SER A 80 7.48 7.97 -1.57
N VAL A 81 7.45 6.80 -0.93
CA VAL A 81 8.39 5.70 -1.18
C VAL A 81 7.87 4.78 -2.28
N TRP A 82 8.76 4.51 -3.23
CA TRP A 82 8.54 3.63 -4.36
C TRP A 82 9.20 2.27 -4.13
N TYR A 83 8.65 1.24 -4.75
CA TYR A 83 9.12 -0.14 -4.70
C TYR A 83 9.40 -0.62 -6.11
N MET A 84 10.41 -1.47 -6.27
CA MET A 84 10.55 -2.22 -7.52
C MET A 84 9.63 -3.44 -7.47
N ALA A 85 8.79 -3.62 -8.47
CA ALA A 85 7.93 -4.79 -8.60
C ALA A 85 8.18 -5.51 -9.93
N GLN A 86 8.12 -6.83 -9.90
CA GLN A 86 8.19 -7.66 -11.11
C GLN A 86 6.90 -8.46 -11.25
N PHE A 87 6.20 -8.30 -12.36
CA PHE A 87 4.99 -9.06 -12.64
C PHE A 87 5.36 -10.32 -13.42
N ASN A 88 5.05 -11.50 -12.90
CA ASN A 88 5.42 -12.77 -13.54
C ASN A 88 4.45 -13.20 -14.65
N GLU A 89 3.38 -12.45 -14.85
CA GLU A 89 2.41 -12.65 -15.92
C GLU A 89 2.03 -11.34 -16.60
N GLU A 90 1.51 -11.46 -17.81
CA GLU A 90 0.98 -10.34 -18.56
C GLU A 90 -0.40 -9.98 -18.03
N ASN A 91 -0.66 -8.70 -17.82
CA ASN A 91 -1.99 -8.20 -17.55
C ASN A 91 -2.29 -7.01 -18.46
N LYS A 92 -2.86 -7.32 -19.62
CA LYS A 92 -3.18 -6.35 -20.67
C LYS A 92 -4.14 -5.25 -20.20
N ASN A 93 -5.07 -5.59 -19.29
CA ASN A 93 -6.04 -4.63 -18.76
C ASN A 93 -5.36 -3.47 -18.00
N TYR A 94 -4.16 -3.71 -17.46
CA TYR A 94 -3.39 -2.72 -16.71
C TYR A 94 -2.07 -2.35 -17.41
N GLY A 95 -1.87 -2.75 -18.67
CA GLY A 95 -0.66 -2.43 -19.44
C GLY A 95 0.62 -3.11 -18.93
N ILE A 96 0.48 -4.24 -18.21
CA ILE A 96 1.60 -4.95 -17.59
C ILE A 96 2.08 -6.06 -18.54
N ILE A 97 3.33 -5.97 -18.98
CA ILE A 97 4.01 -7.06 -19.69
C ILE A 97 4.56 -8.12 -18.73
N LYS A 98 4.55 -9.38 -19.19
CA LYS A 98 5.10 -10.52 -18.45
C LYS A 98 6.59 -10.35 -18.17
N ASN A 99 6.99 -10.65 -16.95
CA ASN A 99 8.34 -10.46 -16.39
C ASN A 99 8.86 -9.02 -16.42
N GLY A 100 8.00 -8.05 -16.73
CA GLY A 100 8.33 -6.64 -16.69
C GLY A 100 8.60 -6.18 -15.26
N ARG A 101 9.55 -5.25 -15.12
CA ARG A 101 9.89 -4.58 -13.87
C ARG A 101 9.38 -3.16 -13.89
N TYR A 102 8.80 -2.72 -12.78
CA TYR A 102 8.14 -1.44 -12.67
C TYR A 102 8.40 -0.81 -11.31
N TYR A 103 8.47 0.52 -11.29
CA TYR A 103 8.41 1.30 -10.07
C TYR A 103 6.94 1.49 -9.69
N ILE A 104 6.59 1.01 -8.51
CA ILE A 104 5.23 1.12 -7.97
C ILE A 104 5.21 1.91 -6.67
N ARG A 105 4.09 2.57 -6.41
CA ARG A 105 3.75 3.13 -5.10
C ARG A 105 2.58 2.35 -4.52
N ILE A 106 2.66 2.05 -3.23
CA ILE A 106 1.56 1.45 -2.47
C ILE A 106 0.74 2.61 -1.89
N GLU A 107 -0.53 2.67 -2.25
CA GLU A 107 -1.45 3.73 -1.84
C GLU A 107 -2.54 3.12 -0.95
N ASP A 108 -2.76 3.72 0.23
CA ASP A 108 -3.77 3.30 1.21
C ASP A 108 -5.09 4.05 1.00
N TYR A 109 -6.17 3.28 0.86
CA TYR A 109 -7.52 3.78 0.69
C TYR A 109 -8.38 3.29 1.84
N ILE A 110 -9.10 4.23 2.46
CA ILE A 110 -9.95 3.94 3.61
C ILE A 110 -11.41 4.28 3.35
N ILE A 111 -12.26 3.63 4.14
CA ILE A 111 -13.65 4.03 4.31
C ILE A 111 -14.11 3.84 5.75
N GLU A 112 -15.11 4.64 6.13
CA GLU A 112 -15.81 4.48 7.41
C GLU A 112 -17.10 3.70 7.14
N ILE A 113 -17.21 2.51 7.72
CA ILE A 113 -18.42 1.69 7.68
C ILE A 113 -19.24 1.99 8.94
N PRO A 114 -20.44 2.60 8.83
CA PRO A 114 -21.29 2.86 9.98
C PRO A 114 -21.82 1.54 10.56
N CYS A 115 -21.70 1.37 11.88
CA CYS A 115 -22.15 0.20 12.61
C CYS A 115 -22.67 0.60 13.99
N ARG A 116 -23.75 -0.01 14.45
CA ARG A 116 -24.19 0.12 15.85
C ARG A 116 -23.24 -0.61 16.79
N SER A 117 -23.35 -0.33 18.09
CA SER A 117 -22.52 -0.95 19.12
C SER A 117 -22.69 -2.48 19.21
N ASN A 118 -23.82 -3.01 18.75
CA ASN A 118 -24.13 -4.43 18.70
C ASN A 118 -24.05 -5.02 17.27
N GLU A 119 -23.29 -4.38 16.37
CA GLU A 119 -23.10 -4.83 15.00
C GLU A 119 -21.62 -4.93 14.64
N ILE A 120 -21.26 -5.99 13.91
CA ILE A 120 -19.92 -6.19 13.34
C ILE A 120 -20.05 -6.25 11.81
N PRO A 121 -19.28 -5.44 11.06
CA PRO A 121 -19.25 -5.51 9.61
C PRO A 121 -18.44 -6.73 9.17
N VAL A 122 -19.02 -7.52 8.27
CA VAL A 122 -18.43 -8.74 7.71
C VAL A 122 -18.22 -8.53 6.22
N PRO A 123 -16.97 -8.51 5.72
CA PRO A 123 -16.68 -8.25 4.32
C PRO A 123 -17.14 -9.41 3.44
N TYR A 124 -17.63 -9.09 2.25
CA TYR A 124 -17.73 -10.04 1.14
C TYR A 124 -17.19 -9.40 -0.14
N ILE A 125 -16.78 -10.20 -1.11
CA ILE A 125 -16.15 -9.73 -2.35
C ILE A 125 -16.86 -10.45 -3.50
N PRO A 126 -17.96 -9.86 -4.04
CA PRO A 126 -18.70 -10.48 -5.13
C PRO A 126 -17.89 -10.44 -6.44
N THR A 127 -17.03 -9.42 -6.60
CA THR A 127 -16.14 -9.31 -7.76
C THR A 127 -14.76 -8.79 -7.31
N PRO A 128 -13.67 -9.53 -7.59
CA PRO A 128 -12.33 -9.17 -7.13
C PRO A 128 -11.70 -8.00 -7.90
N SER A 129 -12.38 -7.48 -8.94
CA SER A 129 -11.93 -6.32 -9.72
C SER A 129 -12.44 -4.98 -9.17
N SER A 130 -13.28 -4.98 -8.14
CA SER A 130 -13.80 -3.74 -7.53
C SER A 130 -13.25 -3.51 -6.12
N ILE A 131 -12.16 -4.17 -5.74
CA ILE A 131 -11.52 -3.97 -4.44
C ILE A 131 -10.01 -4.15 -4.57
N GLY A 132 -9.25 -3.45 -3.74
CA GLY A 132 -7.81 -3.49 -3.74
C GLY A 132 -7.22 -4.73 -3.05
N LEU A 133 -6.07 -4.53 -2.43
CA LEU A 133 -5.29 -5.54 -1.71
C LEU A 133 -5.48 -5.39 -0.22
N LYS A 134 -5.66 -6.50 0.49
CA LYS A 134 -5.66 -6.51 1.96
C LYS A 134 -4.25 -6.45 2.52
N ASN A 135 -3.28 -7.01 1.78
CA ASN A 135 -1.87 -6.96 2.11
C ASN A 135 -1.09 -6.59 0.84
N PRO A 136 -0.45 -5.41 0.80
CA PRO A 136 0.19 -4.91 -0.41
C PRO A 136 1.60 -5.47 -0.62
N THR A 137 2.13 -6.28 0.29
CA THR A 137 3.45 -6.93 0.17
C THR A 137 3.35 -8.45 0.11
N ASN A 138 2.24 -9.02 0.59
CA ASN A 138 1.93 -10.44 0.49
C ASN A 138 1.02 -10.72 -0.72
N LYS A 139 1.50 -11.60 -1.60
CA LYS A 139 1.20 -11.64 -3.03
C LYS A 139 -0.20 -12.16 -3.40
N LYS A 140 -1.14 -12.33 -2.46
CA LYS A 140 -2.29 -13.22 -2.68
C LYS A 140 -3.64 -12.80 -2.07
N ILE A 141 -3.81 -11.59 -1.54
CA ILE A 141 -5.07 -11.26 -0.82
C ILE A 141 -5.73 -10.00 -1.38
N ARG A 142 -6.69 -10.19 -2.28
CA ARG A 142 -7.72 -9.19 -2.61
C ARG A 142 -8.61 -8.94 -1.42
N GLY A 143 -9.08 -7.72 -1.28
CA GLY A 143 -10.04 -7.34 -0.25
C GLY A 143 -9.54 -6.18 0.58
N TYR A 144 -10.12 -6.07 1.76
CA TYR A 144 -9.79 -5.04 2.72
C TYR A 144 -9.72 -5.64 4.12
N SER A 145 -9.07 -4.91 5.02
CA SER A 145 -9.03 -5.24 6.45
C SER A 145 -9.59 -4.10 7.26
N PHE A 146 -10.04 -4.39 8.47
CA PHE A 146 -10.35 -3.36 9.45
C PHE A 146 -9.10 -3.02 10.28
N ILE A 147 -8.95 -1.76 10.68
CA ILE A 147 -7.96 -1.37 11.71
C ILE A 147 -8.49 -2.03 13.00
N PRO A 148 -7.62 -2.53 13.89
CA PRO A 148 -8.02 -3.32 15.05
C PRO A 148 -9.31 -2.83 15.76
N ALA A 149 -10.09 -3.83 16.18
CA ALA A 149 -11.49 -4.03 15.81
C ALA A 149 -12.53 -3.37 16.75
N TYR A 150 -12.36 -2.10 17.07
CA TYR A 150 -13.32 -1.41 17.92
C TYR A 150 -14.22 -0.49 17.11
N ASN A 151 -15.50 -0.52 17.43
CA ASN A 151 -16.47 0.45 16.95
C ASN A 151 -16.12 1.82 17.56
N ILE A 152 -15.39 2.66 16.82
CA ILE A 152 -14.97 3.99 17.27
C ILE A 152 -16.08 4.99 16.93
N GLY A 153 -17.00 5.21 17.86
CA GLY A 153 -18.05 6.23 17.70
C GLY A 153 -19.09 5.90 16.64
N GLY A 154 -19.48 4.63 16.52
CA GLY A 154 -20.50 4.16 15.58
C GLY A 154 -19.96 3.73 14.21
N LYS A 155 -18.65 3.46 14.09
CA LYS A 155 -18.01 3.12 12.81
C LYS A 155 -16.80 2.21 12.94
N TYR A 156 -16.55 1.46 11.88
CA TYR A 156 -15.31 0.71 11.63
C TYR A 156 -14.53 1.36 10.48
N ILE A 157 -13.22 1.46 10.61
CA ILE A 157 -12.35 1.93 9.52
C ILE A 157 -11.83 0.71 8.76
N ALA A 158 -12.19 0.64 7.49
CA ALA A 158 -11.73 -0.37 6.55
C ALA A 158 -10.68 0.21 5.60
N HIS A 159 -9.65 -0.56 5.27
CA HIS A 159 -8.57 -0.15 4.35
C HIS A 159 -8.27 -1.22 3.32
N THR A 160 -7.96 -0.76 2.13
CA THR A 160 -7.47 -1.54 1.02
C THR A 160 -6.35 -0.78 0.35
N TYR A 161 -5.43 -1.51 -0.27
CA TYR A 161 -4.30 -0.92 -0.94
C TYR A 161 -4.44 -1.05 -2.45
N LEU A 162 -4.09 0.00 -3.18
CA LEU A 162 -3.85 -0.06 -4.62
C LEU A 162 -2.35 0.09 -4.88
N TRP A 163 -1.88 -0.54 -5.95
CA TRP A 163 -0.57 -0.27 -6.50
C TRP A 163 -0.71 0.72 -7.65
N TYR A 164 -0.09 1.88 -7.49
CA TYR A 164 0.12 2.80 -8.58
C TYR A 164 1.40 2.41 -9.32
N VAL A 165 1.26 1.90 -10.53
CA VAL A 165 2.34 1.56 -11.46
C VAL A 165 2.71 2.83 -12.23
N GLY A 166 3.69 3.57 -11.70
CA GLY A 166 4.08 4.86 -12.24
C GLY A 166 5.02 4.76 -13.43
N TYR A 167 6.06 3.94 -13.33
CA TYR A 167 7.14 3.86 -14.33
C TYR A 167 7.59 2.43 -14.58
N ASP A 168 8.11 2.14 -15.78
CA ASP A 168 8.84 0.89 -16.03
C ASP A 168 10.31 0.98 -15.54
N SER A 169 11.06 -0.12 -15.68
CA SER A 169 12.46 -0.17 -15.27
C SER A 169 13.40 0.77 -16.05
N ASN A 170 12.98 1.27 -17.21
CA ASN A 170 13.72 2.23 -18.01
C ASN A 170 13.38 3.68 -17.63
N GLY A 171 12.41 3.89 -16.73
CA GLY A 171 11.95 5.20 -16.32
C GLY A 171 10.87 5.79 -17.24
N LYS A 172 10.28 5.00 -18.15
CA LYS A 172 9.17 5.44 -18.99
C LYS A 172 7.88 5.47 -18.17
N PHE A 173 7.11 6.53 -18.30
CA PHE A 173 5.83 6.69 -17.60
C PHE A 173 4.77 5.68 -18.07
N ILE A 174 4.05 5.09 -17.11
CA ILE A 174 2.98 4.09 -17.29
C ILE A 174 1.64 4.63 -16.79
N GLY A 175 1.60 5.14 -15.55
CA GLY A 175 0.42 5.80 -14.97
C GLY A 175 -0.82 4.91 -14.85
N LYS A 176 -0.67 3.69 -14.31
CA LYS A 176 -1.78 2.73 -14.16
C LYS A 176 -1.99 2.31 -12.72
N TYR A 177 -3.21 1.94 -12.38
CA TYR A 177 -3.55 1.39 -11.07
C TYR A 177 -3.80 -0.10 -11.17
N TYR A 178 -3.44 -0.80 -10.11
CA TYR A 178 -3.71 -2.20 -9.94
C TYR A 178 -4.30 -2.46 -8.54
N PRO A 179 -5.39 -3.24 -8.44
CA PRO A 179 -6.10 -3.92 -9.54
C PRO A 179 -7.24 -3.20 -10.20
N CYS A 180 -7.61 -2.08 -9.66
CA CYS A 180 -8.68 -1.28 -10.18
C CYS A 180 -8.26 0.15 -9.95
N LYS A 181 -8.93 1.06 -10.64
CA LYS A 181 -8.72 2.47 -10.36
C LYS A 181 -9.35 2.82 -9.01
N PRO A 182 -8.89 3.90 -8.35
CA PRO A 182 -9.49 4.38 -7.12
C PRO A 182 -11.01 4.57 -7.23
N GLU A 183 -11.48 5.12 -8.36
CA GLU A 183 -12.90 5.35 -8.66
C GLU A 183 -13.73 4.08 -8.88
N GLU A 184 -13.09 2.92 -9.00
CA GLU A 184 -13.75 1.62 -9.19
C GLU A 184 -13.88 0.82 -7.87
N LEU A 185 -13.37 1.36 -6.76
CA LEU A 185 -13.45 0.73 -5.44
C LEU A 185 -14.90 0.64 -4.95
N LYS A 186 -15.31 -0.57 -4.59
CA LYS A 186 -16.61 -0.90 -4.00
C LYS A 186 -16.43 -1.76 -2.75
N TRP A 187 -16.99 -1.27 -1.65
CA TRP A 187 -16.84 -1.87 -0.32
C TRP A 187 -18.11 -2.62 0.04
N TYR A 188 -18.06 -3.95 -0.04
CA TYR A 188 -19.21 -4.82 0.17
C TYR A 188 -19.15 -5.48 1.55
N TYR A 189 -20.20 -5.29 2.35
CA TYR A 189 -20.26 -5.86 3.70
C TYR A 189 -21.69 -6.24 4.13
N SER A 190 -21.75 -7.15 5.08
CA SER A 190 -22.96 -7.50 5.82
C SER A 190 -22.82 -7.03 7.27
N LEU A 191 -23.91 -6.60 7.89
CA LEU A 191 -23.92 -6.26 9.32
C LEU A 191 -24.42 -7.45 10.13
N LEU A 192 -23.51 -8.10 10.88
CA LEU A 192 -23.84 -9.17 11.80
C LEU A 192 -24.19 -8.57 13.16
N LYS A 193 -25.40 -8.85 13.67
CA LYS A 193 -25.78 -8.50 15.04
C LYS A 193 -25.13 -9.47 16.03
N ILE A 194 -24.56 -8.93 17.10
CA ILE A 194 -23.99 -9.68 18.23
C ILE A 194 -24.84 -9.50 19.49
#